data_AF-A0A352F2H4-F1
#
_entry.id   AF-A0A352F2H4-F1
#
_cell.length_a   1.000
_cell.length_b   1.000
_cell.length_c   1.000
_cell.angle_alpha   90.00
_cell.angle_beta   90.00
_cell.angle_gamma   90.00
#
_symmetry.space_group_name_H-M   'P 1'
#
loop_
_entity.id
_entity.type
_entity.pdbx_description
1 polymer ?
#
loop_
_entity_poly.entity_id
_entity_poly.type
_entity_poly.pdbx_seq_one_letter_code
_entity_poly.pdbx_strand_id
1 'polypeptide(L)'
;MSDHISGPRAIADPVTDITDVFAFPCPESPRHLVLIMNVFPYAGASAVFSDAVIYRLRVRSVSLAPNRRAFAVGADEFTFDCTFDVPVSPDGGGELVQQGRCKMPNGETVLFRVNDENGGDGEGLHVFAGQRSDPFFLDGPMAAQTLATRQLAFKQVGSDRLYGKNVLGIVLRIEWATLLKGGPMFAVVCETLTTGKRP
;
A
#
# COMPACT_ATOMS: atom_id res chain seq x y z
N MET A 1 8.30 -22.47 -3.27
CA MET A 1 7.13 -21.72 -2.78
C MET A 1 7.06 -20.45 -3.60
N SER A 2 5.89 -20.06 -4.09
CA SER A 2 5.72 -18.79 -4.79
C SER A 2 5.13 -17.79 -3.80
N ASP A 3 5.71 -16.60 -3.73
CA ASP A 3 5.20 -15.44 -3.00
C ASP A 3 5.24 -14.19 -3.91
N HIS A 4 4.88 -13.02 -3.39
CA HIS A 4 4.88 -11.78 -4.18
C HIS A 4 6.29 -11.41 -4.69
N ILE A 5 7.33 -11.60 -3.85
CA ILE A 5 8.73 -11.30 -4.20
C ILE A 5 9.31 -12.28 -5.22
N SER A 6 8.71 -13.47 -5.39
CA SER A 6 9.15 -14.48 -6.38
C SER A 6 8.96 -14.04 -7.84
N GLY A 7 8.24 -12.94 -8.08
CA GLY A 7 8.06 -12.37 -9.42
C GLY A 7 9.36 -11.75 -9.96
N PRO A 8 9.75 -11.98 -11.24
CA PRO A 8 10.97 -11.41 -11.81
C PRO A 8 11.06 -9.87 -11.73
N ARG A 9 9.91 -9.18 -11.77
CA ARG A 9 9.84 -7.72 -11.63
C ARG A 9 10.14 -7.27 -10.21
N ALA A 10 9.59 -7.94 -9.19
CA ALA A 10 9.82 -7.64 -7.79
C ALA A 10 11.29 -7.88 -7.40
N ILE A 11 11.91 -8.94 -7.93
CA ILE A 11 13.35 -9.23 -7.72
C ILE A 11 14.23 -8.14 -8.35
N ALA A 12 13.92 -7.74 -9.59
CA ALA A 12 14.73 -6.77 -10.31
C ALA A 12 14.52 -5.33 -9.81
N ASP A 13 13.33 -5.02 -9.29
CA ASP A 13 12.94 -3.68 -8.86
C ASP A 13 12.06 -3.75 -7.59
N PRO A 14 12.67 -3.93 -6.40
CA PRO A 14 11.95 -4.17 -5.14
C PRO A 14 10.97 -3.06 -4.76
N VAL A 15 11.19 -1.83 -5.22
CA VAL A 15 10.28 -0.70 -4.97
C VAL A 15 8.92 -0.86 -5.67
N THR A 16 8.79 -1.83 -6.56
CA THR A 16 7.52 -2.20 -7.24
C THR A 16 6.83 -3.41 -6.62
N ASP A 17 7.48 -4.09 -5.69
CA ASP A 17 6.95 -5.26 -5.01
C ASP A 17 5.93 -4.83 -3.96
N ILE A 18 4.64 -5.12 -4.20
CA ILE A 18 3.57 -4.88 -3.23
C ILE A 18 3.63 -6.02 -2.20
N THR A 19 4.04 -5.69 -0.98
CA THR A 19 4.13 -6.68 0.10
C THR A 19 2.74 -6.99 0.65
N ASP A 20 1.96 -5.94 0.93
CA ASP A 20 0.67 -6.03 1.60
C ASP A 20 -0.28 -4.92 1.16
N VAL A 21 -1.57 -5.23 1.24
CA VAL A 21 -2.67 -4.27 1.07
C VAL A 21 -3.58 -4.37 2.28
N PHE A 22 -3.84 -3.24 2.92
CA PHE A 22 -4.79 -3.13 4.03
C PHE A 22 -5.97 -2.23 3.63
N ALA A 23 -7.17 -2.62 4.06
CA ALA A 23 -8.37 -1.81 3.90
C ALA A 23 -9.25 -1.98 5.14
N PHE A 24 -9.49 -0.89 5.88
CA PHE A 24 -10.29 -0.94 7.10
C PHE A 24 -10.98 0.41 7.39
N PRO A 25 -12.15 0.40 8.06
CA PRO A 25 -12.78 1.64 8.51
C PRO A 25 -11.88 2.40 9.47
N CYS A 26 -11.80 3.73 9.34
CA CYS A 26 -11.08 4.57 10.30
C CYS A 26 -11.76 4.47 11.68
N PRO A 27 -11.04 4.03 12.73
CA PRO A 27 -11.63 3.83 14.06
C PRO A 27 -12.26 5.10 14.65
N GLU A 28 -11.66 6.25 14.38
CA GLU A 28 -12.06 7.55 14.91
C GLU A 28 -13.13 8.22 14.03
N SER A 29 -13.37 7.71 12.81
CA SER A 29 -14.30 8.32 11.87
C SER A 29 -14.93 7.30 10.93
N PRO A 30 -16.15 6.81 11.23
CA PRO A 30 -16.80 5.75 10.45
C PRO A 30 -17.16 6.16 9.01
N ARG A 31 -17.09 7.46 8.68
CA ARG A 31 -17.24 7.97 7.31
C ARG A 31 -15.95 7.87 6.49
N HIS A 32 -14.85 7.41 7.08
CA HIS A 32 -13.58 7.27 6.41
C HIS A 32 -13.16 5.81 6.28
N LEU A 33 -12.60 5.48 5.13
CA LEU A 33 -11.94 4.22 4.86
C LEU A 33 -10.43 4.48 4.78
N VAL A 34 -9.64 3.66 5.47
CA VAL A 34 -8.19 3.67 5.38
C VAL A 34 -7.76 2.57 4.43
N LEU A 35 -6.97 2.94 3.43
CA LEU A 35 -6.33 2.05 2.47
C LEU A 35 -4.82 2.18 2.62
N ILE A 36 -4.10 1.07 2.66
CA ILE A 36 -2.64 1.07 2.75
C ILE A 36 -2.10 0.14 1.67
N MET A 37 -1.15 0.65 0.88
CA MET A 37 -0.30 -0.15 0.00
C MET A 37 1.12 -0.11 0.56
N ASN A 38 1.61 -1.27 1.01
CA ASN A 38 3.01 -1.42 1.37
C ASN A 38 3.80 -1.95 0.18
N VAL A 39 4.97 -1.36 -0.05
CA VAL A 39 5.92 -1.76 -1.07
C VAL A 39 7.33 -1.79 -0.52
N PHE A 40 8.28 -2.32 -1.30
CA PHE A 40 9.70 -2.34 -0.95
C PHE A 40 9.95 -3.09 0.38
N PRO A 41 9.91 -4.44 0.37
CA PRO A 41 10.23 -5.22 1.56
C PRO A 41 11.66 -4.92 2.04
N TYR A 42 11.85 -4.91 3.37
CA TYR A 42 13.15 -4.64 3.99
C TYR A 42 13.74 -3.26 3.64
N ALA A 43 12.90 -2.25 3.46
CA ALA A 43 13.30 -0.87 3.18
C ALA A 43 14.36 -0.38 4.20
N GLY A 44 15.55 0.01 3.71
CA GLY A 44 16.60 0.62 4.53
C GLY A 44 16.36 2.11 4.77
N ALA A 45 17.22 2.76 5.58
CA ALA A 45 17.08 4.18 5.91
C ALA A 45 17.13 5.13 4.69
N SER A 46 17.76 4.69 3.59
CA SER A 46 17.87 5.44 2.33
C SER A 46 16.84 5.01 1.28
N ALA A 47 15.84 4.18 1.64
CA ALA A 47 14.82 3.74 0.70
C ALA A 47 13.94 4.92 0.26
N VAL A 48 13.69 5.01 -1.04
CA VAL A 48 12.87 6.05 -1.67
C VAL A 48 11.84 5.38 -2.58
N PHE A 49 10.71 6.04 -2.81
CA PHE A 49 9.77 5.60 -3.85
C PHE A 49 10.35 5.87 -5.23
N SER A 50 9.91 5.11 -6.24
CA SER A 50 10.35 5.31 -7.61
C SER A 50 9.63 6.50 -8.24
N ASP A 51 10.38 7.32 -8.97
CA ASP A 51 9.88 8.39 -9.83
C ASP A 51 9.35 7.89 -11.18
N ALA A 52 9.56 6.60 -11.49
CA ALA A 52 9.14 5.94 -12.72
C ALA A 52 7.98 4.95 -12.51
N VAL A 53 7.28 5.03 -11.37
CA VAL A 53 6.19 4.12 -11.01
C VAL A 53 4.96 4.92 -10.57
N ILE A 54 3.79 4.55 -11.10
CA ILE A 54 2.50 4.90 -10.53
C ILE A 54 2.12 3.81 -9.53
N TYR A 55 1.91 4.22 -8.29
CA TYR A 55 1.37 3.39 -7.22
C TYR A 55 -0.13 3.66 -7.15
N ARG A 56 -0.92 2.73 -7.69
CA ARG A 56 -2.35 2.94 -7.92
C ARG A 56 -3.19 2.10 -6.99
N LEU A 57 -4.14 2.76 -6.33
CA LEU A 57 -5.22 2.12 -5.58
C LEU A 57 -6.53 2.32 -6.34
N ARG A 58 -7.28 1.25 -6.54
CA ARG A 58 -8.62 1.28 -7.15
C ARG A 58 -9.64 0.77 -6.17
N VAL A 59 -10.77 1.46 -6.11
CA VAL A 59 -11.90 1.10 -5.27
C VAL A 59 -13.14 0.97 -6.13
N ARG A 60 -13.90 -0.10 -5.92
CA ARG A 60 -15.25 -0.26 -6.48
C ARG A 60 -16.22 -0.56 -5.35
N SER A 61 -17.43 -0.05 -5.46
CA SER A 61 -18.52 -0.53 -4.60
C SER A 61 -18.81 -1.99 -4.95
N VAL A 62 -19.14 -2.78 -3.94
CA VAL A 62 -19.62 -4.14 -4.13
C VAL A 62 -20.86 -4.38 -3.29
N SER A 63 -21.71 -5.29 -3.74
CA SER A 63 -22.88 -5.74 -2.99
C SER A 63 -22.95 -7.26 -3.04
N LEU A 64 -23.71 -7.86 -2.12
CA LEU A 64 -24.02 -9.27 -2.22
C LEU A 64 -24.97 -9.48 -3.40
N ALA A 65 -24.62 -10.42 -4.29
CA ALA A 65 -25.55 -10.87 -5.32
C ALA A 65 -26.83 -11.41 -4.68
N PRO A 66 -27.98 -11.44 -5.41
CA PRO A 66 -29.26 -11.87 -4.83
C PRO A 66 -29.22 -13.25 -4.15
N ASN A 67 -28.39 -14.17 -4.66
CA ASN A 67 -28.21 -15.51 -4.10
C ASN A 67 -27.26 -15.57 -2.89
N ARG A 68 -26.61 -14.45 -2.53
CA ARG A 68 -25.60 -14.31 -1.47
C ARG A 68 -24.40 -15.27 -1.57
N ARG A 69 -24.13 -15.78 -2.77
CA ARG A 69 -22.99 -16.68 -3.06
C ARG A 69 -21.89 -16.01 -3.88
N ALA A 70 -22.10 -14.75 -4.26
CA ALA A 70 -21.14 -13.97 -5.03
C ALA A 70 -21.27 -12.49 -4.66
N PHE A 71 -20.25 -11.72 -5.05
CA PHE A 71 -20.30 -10.26 -5.04
C PHE A 71 -20.73 -9.76 -6.42
N ALA A 72 -21.66 -8.82 -6.45
CA ALA A 72 -21.93 -7.99 -7.61
C ALA A 72 -21.06 -6.73 -7.50
N VAL A 73 -20.16 -6.55 -8.47
CA VAL A 73 -19.22 -5.43 -8.51
C VAL A 73 -19.88 -4.24 -9.21
N GLY A 74 -19.78 -3.06 -8.61
CA GLY A 74 -20.27 -1.81 -9.18
C GLY A 74 -19.55 -1.44 -10.48
N ALA A 75 -20.24 -0.66 -11.32
CA ALA A 75 -19.70 -0.18 -12.59
C ALA A 75 -18.63 0.90 -12.40
N ASP A 76 -18.83 1.77 -11.40
CA ASP A 76 -17.93 2.88 -11.12
C ASP A 76 -16.66 2.39 -10.43
N GLU A 77 -15.52 2.86 -10.94
CA GLU A 77 -14.20 2.61 -10.38
C GLU A 77 -13.53 3.93 -10.02
N PHE A 78 -13.12 4.02 -8.76
CA PHE A 78 -12.48 5.18 -8.19
C PHE A 78 -10.98 4.90 -8.11
N THR A 79 -10.19 5.64 -8.89
CA THR A 79 -8.75 5.44 -9.01
C THR A 79 -7.99 6.55 -8.30
N PHE A 80 -7.01 6.15 -7.48
CA PHE A 80 -6.06 7.03 -6.80
C PHE A 80 -4.66 6.70 -7.28
N ASP A 81 -3.97 7.67 -7.87
CA ASP A 81 -2.64 7.50 -8.45
C ASP A 81 -1.61 8.29 -7.65
N CYS A 82 -0.78 7.57 -6.89
CA CYS A 82 0.36 8.16 -6.21
C CYS A 82 1.60 8.09 -7.11
N THR A 83 2.29 9.22 -7.26
CA THR A 83 3.57 9.35 -7.99
C THR A 83 4.53 10.19 -7.17
N PHE A 84 5.82 10.01 -7.41
CA PHE A 84 6.89 10.62 -6.62
C PHE A 84 7.89 11.31 -7.52
N ASP A 85 8.49 12.39 -7.02
CA ASP A 85 9.56 13.09 -7.73
C ASP A 85 10.92 12.41 -7.51
N VAL A 86 11.90 12.76 -8.34
CA VAL A 86 13.30 12.41 -8.09
C VAL A 86 13.70 12.99 -6.72
N PRO A 87 14.21 12.18 -5.78
CA PRO A 87 14.63 12.66 -4.48
C PRO A 87 15.83 13.62 -4.63
N VAL A 88 15.78 14.73 -3.91
CA VAL A 88 16.83 15.76 -3.90
C VAL A 88 17.49 15.82 -2.53
N SER A 89 18.77 16.19 -2.48
CA SER A 89 19.43 16.53 -1.21
C SER A 89 19.62 18.04 -1.16
N PRO A 90 18.77 18.80 -0.43
CA PRO A 90 18.76 20.26 -0.48
C PRO A 90 20.10 20.90 -0.04
N ASP A 91 20.76 20.29 0.95
CA ASP A 91 21.95 20.87 1.59
C ASP A 91 23.23 20.05 1.36
N GLY A 92 23.21 19.04 0.48
CA GLY A 92 24.34 18.13 0.26
C GLY A 92 24.73 17.26 1.47
N GLY A 93 24.00 17.37 2.58
CA GLY A 93 24.21 16.66 3.85
C GLY A 93 23.70 15.21 3.86
N GLY A 94 23.24 14.67 2.74
CA GLY A 94 22.89 13.26 2.57
C GLY A 94 21.45 12.88 2.91
N GLU A 95 20.68 13.74 3.57
CA GLU A 95 19.23 13.51 3.75
C GLU A 95 18.51 13.76 2.41
N LEU A 96 17.82 12.72 1.93
CA LEU A 96 17.02 12.78 0.70
C LEU A 96 15.62 13.27 1.04
N VAL A 97 15.20 14.34 0.38
CA VAL A 97 13.83 14.84 0.42
C VAL A 97 13.13 14.43 -0.87
N GLN A 98 12.00 13.75 -0.73
CA GLN A 98 11.15 13.35 -1.83
C GLN A 98 9.76 13.97 -1.66
N GLN A 99 9.23 14.52 -2.75
CA GLN A 99 7.85 14.98 -2.82
C GLN A 99 7.00 13.92 -3.50
N GLY A 100 5.76 13.79 -3.04
CA GLY A 100 4.76 12.90 -3.60
C GLY A 100 3.51 13.67 -3.99
N ARG A 101 2.75 13.07 -4.89
CA ARG A 101 1.44 13.58 -5.30
C ARG A 101 0.47 12.44 -5.52
N CYS A 102 -0.75 12.58 -5.00
CA CYS A 102 -1.83 11.61 -5.18
C CYS A 102 -2.95 12.25 -6.01
N LYS A 103 -3.15 11.77 -7.23
CA LYS A 103 -4.27 12.18 -8.08
C LYS A 103 -5.53 11.41 -7.72
N MET A 104 -6.63 12.13 -7.57
CA MET A 104 -7.94 11.63 -7.16
C MET A 104 -8.84 11.29 -8.36
N PRO A 105 -9.95 10.53 -8.14
CA PRO A 105 -10.91 10.21 -9.21
C PRO A 105 -11.55 11.43 -9.88
N ASN A 106 -11.70 12.54 -9.16
CA ASN A 106 -12.23 13.80 -9.67
C ASN A 106 -11.20 14.61 -10.50
N GLY A 107 -9.95 14.13 -10.59
CA GLY A 107 -8.86 14.79 -11.31
C GLY A 107 -8.01 15.73 -10.47
N GLU A 108 -8.43 16.07 -9.24
CA GLU A 108 -7.64 16.87 -8.31
C GLU A 108 -6.41 16.10 -7.81
N THR A 109 -5.45 16.82 -7.25
CA THR A 109 -4.19 16.24 -6.79
C THR A 109 -3.83 16.79 -5.43
N VAL A 110 -3.54 15.89 -4.48
CA VAL A 110 -3.03 16.23 -3.15
C VAL A 110 -1.51 16.06 -3.15
N LEU A 111 -0.79 17.12 -2.78
CA LEU A 111 0.66 17.14 -2.64
C LEU A 111 1.05 16.82 -1.20
N PHE A 112 2.16 16.12 -1.02
CA PHE A 112 2.68 15.78 0.31
C PHE A 112 4.20 15.56 0.26
N ARG A 113 4.86 15.73 1.40
CA ARG A 113 6.28 15.39 1.57
C ARG A 113 6.40 13.96 2.10
N VAL A 114 7.26 13.15 1.49
CA VAL A 114 7.53 11.78 1.96
C VAL A 114 8.12 11.83 3.38
N ASN A 115 7.67 10.93 4.25
CA ASN A 115 7.98 10.84 5.68
C ASN A 115 7.45 11.98 6.57
N ASP A 116 6.74 12.98 6.05
CA ASP A 116 6.02 13.95 6.90
C ASP A 116 4.79 13.27 7.49
N GLU A 117 4.74 13.09 8.81
CA GLU A 117 3.64 12.42 9.50
C GLU A 117 2.31 13.18 9.41
N ASN A 118 2.34 14.48 9.10
CA ASN A 118 1.11 15.24 8.85
C ASN A 118 0.53 14.96 7.46
N GLY A 119 1.30 14.33 6.57
CA GLY A 119 0.85 13.99 5.22
C GLY A 119 0.44 15.20 4.37
N GLY A 120 -0.38 14.93 3.37
CA GLY A 120 -1.08 15.93 2.56
C GLY A 120 -2.59 15.79 2.76
N ASP A 121 -3.28 16.93 2.75
CA ASP A 121 -4.71 17.01 2.97
C ASP A 121 -5.40 17.69 1.77
N GLY A 122 -6.49 17.09 1.31
CA GLY A 122 -7.34 17.61 0.26
C GLY A 122 -8.80 17.21 0.51
N GLU A 123 -9.72 17.73 -0.31
CA GLU A 123 -11.15 17.52 -0.10
C GLU A 123 -11.51 16.02 -0.17
N GLY A 124 -11.81 15.42 0.99
CA GLY A 124 -12.19 14.01 1.10
C GLY A 124 -11.02 13.02 1.02
N LEU A 125 -9.77 13.47 0.86
CA LEU A 125 -8.58 12.61 0.86
C LEU A 125 -7.50 13.18 1.78
N HIS A 126 -7.02 12.34 2.68
CA HIS A 126 -5.76 12.54 3.39
C HIS A 126 -4.77 11.47 2.97
N VAL A 127 -3.52 11.86 2.67
CA VAL A 127 -2.48 10.95 2.16
C VAL A 127 -1.20 11.08 2.97
N PHE A 128 -0.64 9.94 3.36
CA PHE A 128 0.71 9.84 3.88
C PHE A 128 1.50 8.87 3.00
N ALA A 129 2.79 9.13 2.77
CA ALA A 129 3.70 8.10 2.28
C ALA A 129 5.06 8.20 2.95
N GLY A 130 5.67 7.06 3.25
CA GLY A 130 6.98 7.01 3.87
C GLY A 130 7.31 5.66 4.48
N GLN A 131 8.47 5.59 5.11
CA GLN A 131 8.95 4.38 5.77
C GLN A 131 8.13 4.08 7.03
N ARG A 132 7.70 2.82 7.17
CA ARG A 132 7.01 2.32 8.35
C ARG A 132 7.56 0.94 8.72
N SER A 133 7.44 0.58 10.00
CA SER A 133 7.66 -0.80 10.42
C SER A 133 6.75 -1.72 9.62
N ASP A 134 7.30 -2.83 9.17
CA ASP A 134 6.52 -3.85 8.48
C ASP A 134 5.47 -4.44 9.46
N PRO A 135 4.17 -4.35 9.14
CA PRO A 135 3.12 -4.88 10.01
C PRO A 135 2.89 -6.39 9.83
N PHE A 136 3.52 -7.04 8.83
CA PHE A 136 3.35 -8.46 8.59
C PHE A 136 4.07 -9.30 9.65
N PHE A 137 3.40 -10.32 10.19
CA PHE A 137 3.97 -11.24 11.15
C PHE A 137 4.33 -12.56 10.47
N LEU A 138 5.59 -12.98 10.59
CA LEU A 138 6.04 -14.27 10.05
C LEU A 138 6.92 -15.05 11.03
N ASP A 139 6.38 -16.14 11.59
CA ASP A 139 7.20 -17.14 12.28
C ASP A 139 7.88 -18.09 11.28
N GLY A 140 8.94 -17.56 10.66
CA GLY A 140 9.70 -18.25 9.62
C GLY A 140 10.27 -19.62 10.05
N PRO A 141 10.88 -19.76 11.24
CA PRO A 141 11.33 -21.05 11.74
C PRO A 141 10.21 -22.08 11.88
N MET A 142 9.05 -21.71 12.44
CA MET A 142 7.92 -22.63 12.59
C MET A 142 7.24 -22.95 11.25
N ALA A 143 7.22 -22.00 10.30
CA ALA A 143 6.79 -22.26 8.94
C ALA A 143 7.70 -23.30 8.24
N ALA A 144 9.01 -23.13 8.34
CA ALA A 144 9.98 -24.06 7.77
C ALA A 144 9.88 -25.47 8.39
N GLN A 145 9.73 -25.55 9.71
CA GLN A 145 9.53 -26.82 10.42
C GLN A 145 8.22 -27.49 9.98
N THR A 146 7.13 -26.73 9.87
CA THR A 146 5.82 -27.25 9.42
C THR A 146 5.91 -27.88 8.03
N LEU A 147 6.65 -27.24 7.11
CA LEU A 147 6.88 -27.78 5.77
C LEU A 147 7.74 -29.05 5.80
N ALA A 148 8.80 -29.07 6.61
CA ALA A 148 9.72 -30.19 6.69
C ALA A 148 9.08 -31.44 7.30
N THR A 149 8.27 -31.28 8.35
CA THR A 149 7.64 -32.40 9.06
C THR A 149 6.24 -32.75 8.54
N ARG A 150 5.62 -31.85 7.76
CA ARG A 150 4.20 -31.89 7.38
C ARG A 150 3.25 -31.93 8.58
N GLN A 151 3.68 -31.39 9.72
CA GLN A 151 2.89 -31.26 10.94
C GLN A 151 2.96 -29.82 11.43
N LEU A 152 1.81 -29.25 11.86
CA LEU A 152 1.75 -27.87 12.34
C LEU A 152 2.67 -27.67 13.54
N ALA A 153 3.69 -26.83 13.39
CA ALA A 153 4.71 -26.59 14.42
C ALA A 153 4.54 -25.27 15.18
N PHE A 154 3.62 -24.40 14.74
CA PHE A 154 3.40 -23.08 15.34
C PHE A 154 2.99 -23.17 16.81
N LYS A 155 3.52 -22.25 17.61
CA LYS A 155 3.27 -22.14 19.05
C LYS A 155 2.30 -21.00 19.34
N GLN A 156 1.73 -20.99 20.55
CA GLN A 156 0.87 -19.90 21.01
C GLN A 156 1.58 -18.53 21.00
N VAL A 157 2.88 -18.51 21.32
CA VAL A 157 3.74 -17.34 21.17
C VAL A 157 4.76 -17.67 20.09
N GLY A 158 4.64 -17.01 18.95
CA GLY A 158 5.58 -17.14 17.83
C GLY A 158 6.72 -16.13 17.90
N SER A 159 7.71 -16.29 17.02
CA SER A 159 8.81 -15.35 16.83
C SER A 159 8.64 -14.61 15.51
N ASP A 160 8.52 -13.29 15.55
CA ASP A 160 8.39 -12.49 14.33
C ASP A 160 9.74 -12.31 13.63
N ARG A 161 9.88 -12.89 12.43
CA ARG A 161 11.07 -12.76 11.60
C ARG A 161 11.20 -11.37 10.96
N LEU A 162 10.10 -10.63 10.84
CA LEU A 162 10.09 -9.29 10.26
C LEU A 162 10.22 -8.18 11.31
N TYR A 163 10.35 -8.55 12.59
CA TYR A 163 10.61 -7.59 13.65
C TYR A 163 11.84 -6.71 13.34
N GLY A 164 11.65 -5.39 13.43
CA GLY A 164 12.67 -4.38 13.13
C GLY A 164 12.96 -4.20 11.63
N LYS A 165 12.14 -4.77 10.75
CA LYS A 165 12.17 -4.51 9.31
C LYS A 165 11.14 -3.47 8.95
N ASN A 166 11.43 -2.74 7.87
CA ASN A 166 10.57 -1.69 7.37
C ASN A 166 10.10 -1.99 5.95
N VAL A 167 9.05 -1.28 5.56
CA VAL A 167 8.51 -1.15 4.22
C VAL A 167 8.35 0.33 3.89
N LEU A 168 8.10 0.63 2.62
CA LEU A 168 7.55 1.92 2.21
C LEU A 168 6.03 1.81 2.15
N GLY A 169 5.32 2.57 2.97
CA GLY A 169 3.86 2.57 3.03
C GLY A 169 3.26 3.80 2.36
N ILE A 170 2.20 3.61 1.58
CA ILE A 170 1.31 4.66 1.08
C ILE A 170 -0.04 4.47 1.75
N VAL A 171 -0.47 5.46 2.53
CA VAL A 171 -1.71 5.43 3.31
C VAL A 171 -2.66 6.48 2.76
N LEU A 172 -3.84 6.04 2.33
CA LEU A 172 -4.95 6.91 1.95
C LEU A 172 -6.05 6.79 3.00
N ARG A 173 -6.48 7.91 3.56
CA ARG A 173 -7.72 7.99 4.32
C ARG A 173 -8.73 8.77 3.48
N ILE A 174 -9.75 8.08 3.00
CA ILE A 174 -10.75 8.63 2.08
C ILE A 174 -12.11 8.77 2.76
N GLU A 175 -12.80 9.90 2.57
CA GLU A 175 -14.19 10.05 2.97
C GLU A 175 -15.09 9.32 1.99
N TRP A 176 -15.39 8.05 2.29
CA TRP A 176 -16.01 7.13 1.33
C TRP A 176 -17.42 7.58 0.91
N ALA A 177 -18.17 8.22 1.81
CA ALA A 177 -19.54 8.67 1.52
C ALA A 177 -19.57 9.74 0.43
N THR A 178 -18.60 10.67 0.47
CA THR A 178 -18.49 11.77 -0.49
C THR A 178 -17.82 11.29 -1.78
N LEU A 179 -16.71 10.57 -1.68
CA LEU A 179 -15.89 10.21 -2.83
C LEU A 179 -16.41 9.01 -3.63
N LEU A 180 -17.00 8.01 -2.98
CA LEU A 180 -17.35 6.73 -3.61
C LEU A 180 -18.84 6.58 -3.96
N LYS A 181 -19.67 7.59 -3.64
CA LYS A 181 -21.09 7.69 -4.02
C LYS A 181 -21.92 6.41 -3.73
N GLY A 182 -21.63 5.65 -2.67
CA GLY A 182 -22.17 4.30 -2.50
C GLY A 182 -22.08 3.68 -1.09
N GLY A 183 -22.58 2.44 -0.96
CA GLY A 183 -22.74 1.69 0.30
C GLY A 183 -21.45 1.09 0.89
N PRO A 184 -21.50 0.48 2.09
CA PRO A 184 -20.33 0.31 2.98
C PRO A 184 -19.37 -0.82 2.58
N MET A 185 -19.59 -1.50 1.46
CA MET A 185 -18.77 -2.64 1.05
C MET A 185 -18.02 -2.30 -0.23
N PHE A 186 -16.71 -2.46 -0.17
CA PHE A 186 -15.79 -2.04 -1.23
C PHE A 186 -14.87 -3.19 -1.61
N ALA A 187 -14.61 -3.33 -2.90
CA ALA A 187 -13.46 -4.08 -3.39
C ALA A 187 -12.30 -3.10 -3.60
N VAL A 188 -11.12 -3.49 -3.12
CA VAL A 188 -9.89 -2.70 -3.22
C VAL A 188 -8.87 -3.50 -4.01
N VAL A 189 -8.23 -2.83 -4.97
CA VAL A 189 -7.12 -3.38 -5.76
C VAL A 189 -5.96 -2.41 -5.69
N CYS A 190 -4.74 -2.93 -5.58
CA CYS A 190 -3.51 -2.17 -5.65
C CYS A 190 -2.69 -2.66 -6.83
N GLU A 191 -2.03 -1.75 -7.55
CA GLU A 191 -1.12 -2.08 -8.64
C GLU A 191 0.05 -1.10 -8.71
N THR A 192 1.22 -1.60 -9.12
CA THR A 192 2.39 -0.80 -9.47
C THR A 192 2.55 -0.81 -10.99
N LEU A 193 2.52 0.37 -11.60
CA LEU A 193 2.57 0.56 -13.05
C LEU A 193 3.83 1.34 -13.41
N THR A 194 4.62 0.83 -14.35
CA THR A 194 5.83 1.54 -14.79
C THR A 194 5.47 2.63 -15.80
N THR A 195 5.92 3.85 -15.56
CA THR A 195 5.73 4.99 -16.45
C THR A 195 7.00 5.22 -17.27
N GLY A 196 7.09 4.55 -18.42
CA GLY A 196 8.23 4.69 -19.33
C GLY A 196 8.47 3.43 -20.15
N LYS A 197 9.29 3.57 -21.21
CA LYS A 197 9.81 2.40 -21.91
C LYS A 197 10.89 1.78 -21.03
N ARG A 198 10.77 0.48 -20.76
CA ARG A 198 11.90 -0.31 -20.26
C ARG A 198 12.94 -0.38 -21.38
N PRO A 199 14.24 -0.21 -21.11
CA PRO A 199 15.27 -0.52 -22.09
C PRO A 199 15.13 -1.97 -22.61
#